data_AF-A0AAD7RI50-F1
#
_entry.id   AF-A0AAD7RI50-F1
#
_cell.length_a   1.000
_cell.length_b   1.000
_cell.length_c   1.000
_cell.angle_alpha   90.00
_cell.angle_beta   90.00
_cell.angle_gamma   90.00
#
_symmetry.space_group_name_H-M   'P 1'
#
loop_
_entity.id
_entity.type
_entity.pdbx_description
1 polymer ?
#
loop_
_entity_poly.entity_id
_entity_poly.type
_entity_poly.pdbx_seq_one_letter_code
_entity_poly.pdbx_strand_id
1 'polypeptide(L)'
;MQSKMPDCCAAANCNQCTDQSNIAFFRFPLDPERCKQWLDNCRRPDLEKKTPEQLHRLYKLCAKHFEPSLICRHSALRTVLKDGAVPTIFDFTSHLNNPQSRNRKRVRELTEEELAASKK
;
A
#
# COMPACT_ATOMS: atom_id res chain seq x y z
N MET A 1 -3.48 -23.60 -24.50
CA MET A 1 -2.57 -23.31 -23.37
C MET A 1 -2.84 -21.87 -22.95
N GLN A 2 -3.52 -21.62 -21.82
CA GLN A 2 -3.85 -20.25 -21.40
C GLN A 2 -2.56 -19.47 -21.10
N SER A 3 -2.29 -18.46 -21.90
CA SER A 3 -1.21 -17.50 -21.75
C SER A 3 -1.34 -16.80 -20.40
N LYS A 4 -0.66 -17.32 -19.38
CA LYS A 4 -0.54 -16.65 -18.08
C LYS A 4 0.27 -15.39 -18.29
N MET A 5 -0.39 -14.24 -18.24
CA MET A 5 0.27 -12.94 -18.15
C MET A 5 1.30 -13.02 -17.01
N PRO A 6 2.55 -12.55 -17.23
CA PRO A 6 3.60 -12.72 -16.25
C PRO A 6 3.14 -12.11 -14.94
N ASP A 7 3.15 -12.98 -13.95
CA ASP A 7 2.55 -12.84 -12.64
C ASP A 7 3.48 -11.92 -11.80
N CYS A 8 3.66 -10.67 -12.25
CA CYS A 8 4.62 -9.70 -11.73
C CYS A 8 4.01 -8.72 -10.72
N CYS A 9 4.88 -8.13 -9.89
CA CYS A 9 4.49 -7.15 -8.90
C CYS A 9 3.97 -5.85 -9.55
N ALA A 10 2.86 -5.33 -9.04
CA ALA A 10 2.25 -4.08 -9.50
C ALA A 10 2.93 -2.82 -8.92
N ALA A 11 3.82 -2.99 -7.94
CA ALA A 11 4.57 -1.90 -7.31
C ALA A 11 5.46 -1.19 -8.33
N ALA A 12 5.57 0.14 -8.19
CA ALA A 12 6.58 0.90 -8.91
C ALA A 12 7.98 0.39 -8.50
N ASN A 13 8.89 0.27 -9.46
CA ASN A 13 10.27 -0.19 -9.26
C ASN A 13 10.42 -1.62 -8.70
N CYS A 14 9.45 -2.50 -8.94
CA CYS A 14 9.55 -3.90 -8.51
C CYS A 14 9.54 -4.87 -9.70
N ASN A 15 10.68 -5.51 -9.94
CA ASN A 15 10.84 -6.52 -11.00
C ASN A 15 10.60 -7.96 -10.49
N GLN A 16 9.90 -8.12 -9.37
CA GLN A 16 9.61 -9.45 -8.82
C GLN A 16 8.44 -10.09 -9.56
N CYS A 17 8.65 -11.29 -10.07
CA CYS A 17 7.63 -12.09 -10.74
C CYS A 17 7.58 -13.49 -10.14
N THR A 18 6.40 -14.10 -10.12
CA THR A 18 6.18 -15.40 -9.43
C THR A 18 7.08 -16.52 -9.95
N ASP A 19 7.46 -16.48 -11.22
CA ASP A 19 8.36 -17.46 -11.82
C ASP A 19 9.79 -17.41 -11.25
N GLN A 20 10.25 -16.22 -10.86
CA GLN A 20 11.65 -15.98 -10.45
C GLN A 20 11.81 -15.78 -8.94
N SER A 21 10.73 -15.76 -8.17
CA SER A 21 10.74 -15.31 -6.78
C SER A 21 10.01 -16.29 -5.84
N ASN A 22 10.75 -16.83 -4.86
CA ASN A 22 10.20 -17.58 -3.71
C ASN A 22 9.55 -16.65 -2.67
N ILE A 23 8.70 -15.72 -3.13
CA ILE A 23 8.07 -14.69 -2.29
C ILE A 23 6.56 -14.85 -2.43
N ALA A 24 5.83 -14.66 -1.34
CA ALA A 24 4.37 -14.65 -1.40
C ALA A 24 3.87 -13.43 -2.19
N PHE A 25 2.83 -13.63 -3.00
CA PHE A 25 2.15 -12.56 -3.72
C PHE A 25 0.73 -12.41 -3.20
N PHE A 26 0.32 -11.17 -2.96
CA PHE A 26 -1.00 -10.82 -2.45
C PHE A 26 -1.76 -10.02 -3.50
N ARG A 27 -3.02 -10.40 -3.74
CA ARG A 27 -3.91 -9.69 -4.65
C ARG A 27 -4.50 -8.47 -3.96
N PHE A 28 -4.93 -7.48 -4.75
CA PHE A 28 -5.67 -6.35 -4.22
C PHE A 28 -6.95 -6.81 -3.52
N PRO A 29 -7.32 -6.22 -2.38
CA PRO A 29 -8.60 -6.52 -1.75
C PRO A 29 -9.76 -6.09 -2.65
N LEU A 30 -10.86 -6.85 -2.60
CA LEU A 30 -12.12 -6.49 -3.27
C LEU A 30 -12.82 -5.33 -2.55
N ASP A 31 -12.47 -5.12 -1.28
CA ASP A 31 -12.97 -4.02 -0.48
C ASP A 31 -12.46 -2.67 -1.04
N PRO A 32 -13.36 -1.73 -1.40
CA PRO A 32 -12.98 -0.50 -2.06
C PRO A 32 -12.16 0.43 -1.16
N GLU A 33 -12.41 0.45 0.15
CA GLU A 33 -11.65 1.29 1.08
C GLU A 33 -10.20 0.80 1.19
N ARG A 34 -10.02 -0.50 1.42
CA ARG A 34 -8.67 -1.11 1.47
C ARG A 34 -7.98 -1.03 0.12
N CYS A 35 -8.70 -1.23 -0.98
CA CYS A 35 -8.15 -1.17 -2.32
C CYS A 35 -7.62 0.24 -2.62
N LYS A 36 -8.41 1.27 -2.30
CA LYS A 36 -7.98 2.68 -2.40
C LYS A 36 -6.72 2.94 -1.57
N GLN A 37 -6.65 2.41 -0.36
CA GLN A 37 -5.46 2.57 0.49
C GLN A 37 -4.22 1.90 -0.12
N TRP A 38 -4.37 0.70 -0.71
CA TRP A 38 -3.28 0.05 -1.44
C TRP A 38 -2.83 0.86 -2.66
N LEU A 39 -3.77 1.43 -3.40
CA LEU A 39 -3.50 2.28 -4.56
C LEU A 39 -2.77 3.57 -4.18
N ASP A 40 -3.23 4.25 -3.14
CA ASP A 40 -2.59 5.47 -2.61
C ASP A 40 -1.14 5.18 -2.23
N ASN A 41 -0.90 4.05 -1.55
CA ASN A 41 0.46 3.65 -1.19
C ASN A 41 1.29 3.21 -2.40
N CYS A 42 0.71 2.57 -3.42
CA CYS A 42 1.42 2.24 -4.66
C CYS A 42 1.83 3.48 -5.46
N ARG A 43 1.19 4.64 -5.22
CA ARG A 43 1.42 5.92 -5.91
C ARG A 43 1.37 5.77 -7.44
N ARG A 44 0.52 4.88 -7.95
CA ARG A 44 0.44 4.54 -9.38
C ARG A 44 -0.91 4.96 -9.96
N PRO A 45 -0.99 6.11 -10.67
CA PRO A 45 -2.26 6.60 -11.20
C PRO A 45 -2.88 5.68 -12.26
N ASP A 46 -2.09 4.83 -12.91
CA ASP A 46 -2.59 3.84 -13.88
C ASP A 46 -3.48 2.76 -13.27
N LEU A 47 -3.28 2.49 -11.97
CA LEU A 47 -4.05 1.52 -11.22
C LEU A 47 -5.32 2.15 -10.63
N GLU A 48 -5.27 3.44 -10.28
CA GLU A 48 -6.41 4.18 -9.74
C GLU A 48 -7.59 4.29 -10.71
N LYS A 49 -7.31 4.29 -12.02
CA LYS A 49 -8.33 4.29 -13.07
C LYS A 49 -9.08 2.96 -13.21
N LYS A 50 -8.70 1.91 -12.49
CA LYS A 50 -9.27 0.55 -12.61
C LYS A 50 -10.17 0.21 -11.45
N THR A 51 -11.12 -0.69 -11.69
CA THR A 51 -12.02 -1.16 -10.64
C THR A 51 -11.29 -2.12 -9.68
N PRO A 52 -11.73 -2.22 -8.41
CA PRO A 52 -11.17 -3.18 -7.46
C PRO A 52 -11.24 -4.63 -7.96
N GLU A 53 -12.26 -5.02 -8.75
CA GLU A 53 -12.31 -6.38 -9.31
C GLU A 53 -11.23 -6.61 -10.38
N GLN A 54 -10.99 -5.60 -11.23
CA GLN A 54 -9.91 -5.66 -12.22
C GLN A 54 -8.55 -5.72 -11.53
N LEU A 55 -8.35 -4.92 -10.49
CA LEU A 55 -7.14 -4.92 -9.68
C LEU A 55 -6.91 -6.27 -9.01
N HIS A 56 -7.94 -6.84 -8.38
CA HIS A 56 -7.86 -8.15 -7.75
C HIS A 56 -7.49 -9.27 -8.73
N ARG A 57 -7.98 -9.20 -9.98
CA ARG A 57 -7.75 -10.24 -11.00
C ARG A 57 -6.42 -10.09 -11.73
N LEU A 58 -6.03 -8.86 -12.06
CA LEU A 58 -4.90 -8.57 -12.96
C LEU A 58 -3.62 -8.17 -12.22
N TYR A 59 -3.73 -7.66 -10.99
CA TYR A 59 -2.62 -7.04 -10.28
C TYR A 59 -2.40 -7.67 -8.91
N LYS A 60 -1.14 -7.68 -8.48
CA LYS A 60 -0.72 -8.24 -7.21
C LYS A 60 0.56 -7.60 -6.73
N LEU A 61 0.79 -7.65 -5.42
CA LEU A 61 1.96 -7.11 -4.77
C LEU A 61 2.72 -8.24 -4.08
N CYS A 62 4.05 -8.22 -4.17
CA CYS A 62 4.86 -9.19 -3.45
C CYS A 62 4.96 -8.83 -1.96
N ALA A 63 5.23 -9.83 -1.13
CA ALA A 63 5.31 -9.69 0.33
C ALA A 63 6.34 -8.66 0.80
N LYS A 64 7.36 -8.34 -0.01
CA LYS A 64 8.37 -7.31 0.29
C LYS A 64 7.77 -5.92 0.51
N HIS A 65 6.60 -5.64 -0.07
CA HIS A 65 5.93 -4.35 0.08
C HIS A 65 5.11 -4.25 1.36
N PHE A 66 4.90 -5.36 2.06
CA PHE A 66 4.13 -5.42 3.29
C PHE A 66 5.06 -5.60 4.48
N GLU A 67 4.68 -4.98 5.59
CA GLU A 67 5.38 -5.15 6.85
C GLU A 67 5.23 -6.62 7.32
N PRO A 68 6.32 -7.33 7.64
CA PRO A 68 6.28 -8.75 7.96
C PRO A 68 5.41 -9.06 9.18
N SER A 69 5.24 -8.14 10.13
CA SER A 69 4.35 -8.32 11.30
C SER A 69 2.86 -8.23 10.94
N LEU A 70 2.53 -7.65 9.79
CA LEU A 70 1.19 -7.66 9.19
C LEU A 70 0.95 -8.90 8.31
N ILE A 71 1.98 -9.71 8.05
CA ILE A 71 1.89 -10.95 7.28
C ILE A 71 1.72 -12.13 8.25
N CYS A 72 0.54 -12.73 8.24
CA CYS A 72 0.26 -13.96 8.99
C CYS A 72 0.55 -15.19 8.14
N ARG A 73 1.62 -15.92 8.47
CA ARG A 73 1.88 -17.24 7.90
C ARG A 73 1.17 -18.31 8.73
N HIS A 74 -0.04 -18.69 8.31
CA HIS A 74 -0.79 -19.77 8.97
C HIS A 74 -0.19 -21.16 8.70
N SER A 75 0.43 -21.36 7.54
CA SER A 75 1.11 -22.62 7.18
C SER A 75 2.16 -22.36 6.11
N ALA A 76 3.04 -23.34 5.86
CA ALA A 76 4.06 -23.27 4.80
C ALA A 76 3.48 -22.89 3.42
N LEU A 77 2.22 -23.26 3.16
CA LEU A 77 1.51 -23.00 1.91
C LEU A 77 0.48 -21.86 1.98
N ARG A 78 0.17 -21.34 3.18
CA ARG A 78 -0.89 -20.34 3.38
C ARG A 78 -0.38 -19.14 4.15
N THR A 79 -0.13 -18.09 3.39
CA THR A 79 0.22 -16.77 3.93
C THR A 79 -0.92 -15.81 3.63
N VAL A 80 -1.40 -15.10 4.66
CA VAL A 80 -2.49 -14.11 4.55
C VAL A 80 -2.05 -12.80 5.20
N LEU A 81 -2.65 -11.71 4.76
CA LEU A 81 -2.43 -10.41 5.35
C LEU A 81 -3.43 -10.19 6.50
N LYS A 82 -2.98 -9.54 7.58
CA LYS A 82 -3.86 -9.14 8.69
C LYS A 82 -4.91 -8.12 8.23
N ASP A 83 -5.91 -7.93 9.08
CA ASP A 83 -6.83 -6.80 8.91
C ASP A 83 -6.07 -5.47 9.03
N GLY A 84 -6.41 -4.51 8.16
CA GLY A 84 -5.66 -3.25 8.03
C GLY A 84 -4.26 -3.35 7.39
N ALA A 85 -3.83 -4.54 6.96
CA ALA A 85 -2.55 -4.68 6.28
C ALA A 85 -2.56 -3.96 4.93
N VAL A 86 -1.57 -3.09 4.75
CA VAL A 86 -1.40 -2.26 3.56
C VAL A 86 0.06 -2.28 3.12
N PRO A 87 0.33 -2.17 1.81
CA PRO A 87 1.69 -2.12 1.32
C PRO A 87 2.26 -0.75 1.70
N THR A 88 3.33 -0.68 2.48
CA THR A 88 3.95 0.58 2.94
C THR A 88 5.42 0.67 2.57
N ILE A 89 6.02 -0.46 2.20
CA ILE A 89 7.44 -0.57 1.88
C ILE A 89 7.59 -0.40 0.38
N PHE A 90 7.89 0.82 -0.05
CA PHE A 90 8.19 1.13 -1.44
C PHE A 90 9.38 2.09 -1.48
N ASP A 91 10.30 1.82 -2.39
CA ASP A 91 11.46 2.69 -2.66
C ASP A 91 11.04 3.84 -3.58
N PHE A 92 10.19 4.74 -3.06
CA PHE A 92 9.88 6.02 -3.71
C PHE A 92 10.96 7.08 -3.40
N THR A 93 11.90 6.75 -2.52
CA THR A 93 12.93 7.66 -1.98
C THR A 93 14.11 7.91 -2.91
N SER A 94 14.19 7.26 -4.07
CA SER A 94 15.20 7.56 -5.09
C SER A 94 15.19 9.02 -5.57
N HIS A 95 14.13 9.79 -5.26
CA HIS A 95 14.05 11.24 -5.53
C HIS A 95 14.00 12.13 -4.28
N LEU A 96 13.99 11.56 -3.06
CA LEU A 96 13.75 12.29 -1.81
C LEU A 96 14.96 12.34 -0.87
N ASN A 97 16.18 12.25 -1.39
CA ASN A 97 17.36 12.74 -0.65
C ASN A 97 17.33 14.27 -0.40
N ASN A 98 16.19 14.93 -0.54
CA ASN A 98 15.98 16.30 -0.09
C ASN A 98 15.26 16.31 1.28
N PRO A 99 15.92 16.70 2.39
CA PRO A 99 15.38 16.70 3.76
C PRO A 99 14.23 17.69 4.04
N GLN A 100 13.50 18.18 3.04
CA GLN A 100 12.57 19.31 3.19
C GLN A 100 11.11 18.96 3.53
N SER A 101 10.68 17.69 3.55
CA SER A 101 9.27 17.33 3.85
C SER A 101 9.01 16.92 5.31
N ARG A 102 9.82 17.38 6.26
CA ARG A 102 9.59 17.19 7.71
C ARG A 102 8.49 18.10 8.29
N ASN A 103 7.54 18.55 7.47
CA ASN A 103 6.45 19.43 7.88
C ASN A 103 5.11 18.69 8.01
N ARG A 104 5.11 17.52 8.68
CA ARG A 104 3.86 16.95 9.20
C ARG A 104 3.53 17.65 10.52
N LYS A 105 2.82 18.76 10.34
CA LYS A 105 2.11 19.62 11.30
C LYS A 105 1.91 18.95 12.66
N ARG A 106 2.65 19.41 13.68
CA ARG A 106 2.32 19.24 15.09
C ARG A 106 1.03 20.03 15.33
N VAL A 107 -0.07 19.33 15.58
CA VAL A 107 -1.35 19.95 15.97
C VAL A 107 -1.07 20.82 17.20
N ARG A 108 -1.22 22.14 17.04
CA ARG A 108 -1.25 23.06 18.18
C ARG A 108 -2.63 22.89 18.82
N GLU A 109 -2.65 22.29 20.00
CA GLU A 109 -3.81 22.30 20.89
C GLU A 109 -4.07 23.78 21.24
N LEU A 110 -5.19 24.31 20.78
CA LEU A 110 -5.63 25.68 21.09
C LEU A 110 -6.33 25.60 22.45
N THR A 111 -5.75 26.26 23.45
CA THR A 111 -6.26 26.31 24.83
C THR A 111 -7.58 27.09 24.92
N GLU A 112 -8.42 26.67 25.88
CA GLU A 112 -9.80 27.13 26.11
C GLU A 112 -9.97 28.65 26.35
N GLU A 113 -8.89 29.40 26.57
CA GLU A 113 -8.92 30.84 26.84
C GLU A 113 -9.38 31.70 25.64
N GLU A 114 -9.15 31.28 24.39
CA GLU A 114 -9.56 32.05 23.21
C GLU A 114 -11.05 31.92 22.86
N LEU A 115 -11.76 30.91 23.39
CA LEU A 115 -13.21 30.75 23.16
C LEU A 115 -14.04 31.74 24.00
N ALA A 116 -13.48 32.27 25.09
CA ALA A 116 -14.20 33.15 26.02
C ALA A 116 -14.24 34.62 25.58
N ALA A 117 -13.42 35.04 24.62
CA ALA A 117 -13.30 36.46 24.24
C ALA A 117 -14.37 36.95 23.24
N SER A 118 -15.15 36.05 22.62
CA SER A 118 -16.20 36.43 21.65
C SER A 118 -17.60 36.37 22.24
N LYS A 119 -17.78 36.99 23.41
CA LYS A 119 -19.08 37.42 23.94
C LYS A 119 -18.90 38.74 24.68
N LYS A 120 -18.78 39.82 23.92
CA LYS A 120 -18.98 41.18 24.40
C LYS A 120 -19.40 42.10 23.27
#